data_AF-A0A7C4WJW2-F1
#
_entry.id   AF-A0A7C4WJW2-F1
#
_cell.length_a   1.000
_cell.length_b   1.000
_cell.length_c   1.000
_cell.angle_alpha   90.00
_cell.angle_beta   90.00
_cell.angle_gamma   90.00
#
_symmetry.space_group_name_H-M   'P 1'
#
loop_
_entity.id
_entity.type
_entity.pdbx_description
1 polymer ?
#
loop_
_entity_poly.entity_id
_entity_poly.type
_entity_poly.pdbx_seq_one_letter_code
_entity_poly.pdbx_strand_id
1 'polypeptide(L)'
;MAIGPAGENLVAFACLINERCHAAARGGAGAVWGAKKLKAIAVDTQFRPLPASGRFRKVCAATAERIKTNETCQAYSRFGSLPVSDSWFEMGCLPGLNFQKGVLPRWRETRGTERIKSFVTKPDGTCYHCAMPCFNRVEVVGGDYDGLRITSGTFVQVVIEFGAKLGIESLPAIWRCKEICHRLGMDYGSTSGVIAFATELFQRGLLTGRDLEAEGLGWGDAEGIFHLLHKIAYRQGIGAVLAEGSARASAKLGPETSRFVMAVKGMEMIGADARSGPRAWCLGSLTSPRGGDNVRSTHMKGETIPDLSLLKEENVSSWDAYSRAFVSKLDIFPEMKRAIYGEPPRVDPFTFHGKALLTKWFEDLFAAVNALGVCTFPADKLALGPTDYAGMLSALLEEEISPKEFMTIGERIFNLQRLFNMREGVTRKDDSWPDRFFEEPLTEGPSRGAILSRETVENVLDEYYDTRGWDRLTGAPTRDTLKRLDLAAD
;
A
#
# COMPACT_ATOMS: atom_id res chain seq x y z
N MET A 1 -21.76 3.73 -5.48
CA MET A 1 -20.38 4.08 -5.89
C MET A 1 -20.40 5.12 -6.99
N ALA A 2 -19.52 6.13 -6.96
CA ALA A 2 -19.50 7.25 -7.90
C ALA A 2 -18.10 7.81 -8.16
N ILE A 3 -17.95 8.55 -9.27
CA ILE A 3 -16.78 9.42 -9.52
C ILE A 3 -17.05 10.85 -9.07
N GLY A 4 -16.00 11.58 -8.70
CA GLY A 4 -16.02 13.03 -8.55
C GLY A 4 -15.58 13.77 -9.82
N PRO A 5 -15.43 15.10 -9.75
CA PRO A 5 -14.92 15.93 -10.85
C PRO A 5 -13.62 15.43 -11.50
N ALA A 6 -12.70 14.84 -10.73
CA ALA A 6 -11.46 14.31 -11.29
C ALA A 6 -11.71 13.15 -12.26
N GLY A 7 -12.72 12.30 -12.00
CA GLY A 7 -13.14 11.26 -12.92
C GLY A 7 -13.78 11.85 -14.17
N GLU A 8 -14.66 12.84 -14.03
CA GLU A 8 -15.31 13.54 -15.15
C GLU A 8 -14.28 14.21 -16.08
N ASN A 9 -13.23 14.78 -15.50
CA ASN A 9 -12.12 15.41 -16.21
C ASN A 9 -10.99 14.43 -16.58
N LEU A 10 -11.18 13.12 -16.42
CA LEU A 10 -10.22 12.09 -16.84
C LEU A 10 -8.83 12.22 -16.20
N VAL A 11 -8.71 12.70 -14.97
CA VAL A 11 -7.44 12.70 -14.23
C VAL A 11 -6.93 11.26 -14.14
N ALA A 12 -5.68 10.99 -14.51
CA ALA A 12 -5.17 9.63 -14.72
C ALA A 12 -5.23 8.74 -13.46
N PHE A 13 -5.24 9.36 -12.29
CA PHE A 13 -5.36 8.72 -10.97
C PHE A 13 -6.69 9.06 -10.28
N ALA A 14 -7.74 9.34 -11.06
CA ALA A 14 -9.10 9.45 -10.56
C ALA A 14 -9.62 8.09 -10.06
N CYS A 15 -10.41 8.12 -8.99
CA CYS A 15 -10.86 6.95 -8.27
C CYS A 15 -12.39 6.89 -8.12
N LEU A 16 -12.86 5.73 -7.66
CA LEU A 16 -14.27 5.51 -7.34
C LEU A 16 -14.46 5.60 -5.82
N ILE A 17 -15.46 6.37 -5.40
CA ILE A 17 -15.82 6.55 -3.98
C ILE A 17 -17.17 5.90 -3.70
N ASN A 18 -17.25 5.17 -2.59
CA ASN A 18 -18.47 4.55 -2.08
C ASN A 18 -18.69 4.94 -0.60
N GLU A 19 -19.95 5.17 -0.23
CA GLU A 19 -20.34 5.53 1.16
C GLU A 19 -19.52 6.68 1.77
N ARG A 20 -19.06 7.62 0.93
CA ARG A 20 -18.22 8.79 1.29
C ARG A 20 -16.80 8.46 1.78
N CYS A 21 -16.51 7.23 2.22
CA CYS A 21 -15.25 6.88 2.87
C CYS A 21 -14.48 5.70 2.24
N HIS A 22 -15.13 4.84 1.45
CA HIS A 22 -14.48 3.71 0.78
C HIS A 22 -14.02 4.10 -0.62
N ALA A 23 -12.81 3.70 -1.00
CA ALA A 23 -12.24 4.05 -2.30
C ALA A 23 -11.70 2.82 -3.02
N ALA A 24 -12.16 2.60 -4.26
CA ALA A 24 -11.37 1.85 -5.24
C ALA A 24 -10.37 2.83 -5.85
N ALA A 25 -9.28 3.05 -5.10
CA ALA A 25 -8.45 4.24 -5.22
C ALA A 25 -7.59 4.26 -6.49
N ARG A 26 -6.61 3.36 -6.57
CA ARG A 26 -5.48 3.54 -7.49
C ARG A 26 -5.70 2.83 -8.83
N GLY A 27 -4.93 3.26 -9.84
CA GLY A 27 -4.98 2.69 -11.20
C GLY A 27 -5.98 3.37 -12.14
N GLY A 28 -6.60 4.49 -11.74
CA GLY A 28 -7.35 5.34 -12.66
C GLY A 28 -8.75 4.84 -13.03
N ALA A 29 -9.35 3.95 -12.22
CA ALA A 29 -10.69 3.42 -12.49
C ALA A 29 -11.75 4.53 -12.63
N GLY A 30 -11.60 5.64 -11.90
CA GLY A 30 -12.48 6.80 -12.02
C GLY A 30 -12.37 7.51 -13.37
N ALA A 31 -11.17 7.56 -13.96
CA ALA A 31 -10.97 8.11 -15.30
C ALA A 31 -11.63 7.24 -16.37
N VAL A 32 -11.56 5.91 -16.20
CA VAL A 32 -12.24 4.95 -17.08
C VAL A 32 -13.76 5.13 -17.03
N TRP A 33 -14.33 5.32 -15.84
CA TRP A 33 -15.76 5.63 -15.68
C TRP A 33 -16.13 6.96 -16.33
N GLY A 34 -15.34 8.01 -16.11
CA GLY A 34 -15.54 9.31 -16.74
C GLY A 34 -15.48 9.26 -18.27
N ALA A 35 -14.52 8.52 -18.84
CA ALA A 35 -14.41 8.33 -20.28
C ALA A 35 -15.64 7.64 -20.89
N LYS A 36 -16.31 6.79 -20.09
CA LYS A 36 -17.57 6.13 -20.45
C LYS A 36 -18.81 6.97 -20.09
N LYS A 37 -18.63 8.21 -19.62
CA LYS A 37 -19.69 9.10 -19.14
C LYS A 37 -20.56 8.46 -18.04
N LEU A 38 -19.97 7.58 -17.22
CA LEU A 38 -20.63 6.89 -16.11
C LEU A 38 -20.36 7.63 -14.80
N LYS A 39 -21.36 8.38 -14.31
CA LYS A 39 -21.23 9.15 -13.06
C LYS A 39 -21.27 8.27 -11.81
N ALA A 40 -22.20 7.34 -11.77
CA ALA A 40 -22.44 6.49 -10.60
C ALA A 40 -23.13 5.19 -10.98
N ILE A 41 -22.94 4.18 -10.13
CA ILE A 41 -23.78 3.00 -10.07
C ILE A 41 -24.43 3.00 -8.68
N ALA A 42 -25.76 3.02 -8.67
CA ALA A 42 -26.58 2.80 -7.49
C ALA A 42 -27.20 1.41 -7.59
N VAL A 43 -27.02 0.61 -6.54
CA VAL A 43 -27.59 -0.73 -6.45
C VAL A 43 -28.48 -0.75 -5.22
N ASP A 44 -29.75 -1.05 -5.42
CA ASP A 44 -30.67 -1.46 -4.38
C ASP A 44 -31.14 -2.86 -4.75
N THR A 45 -31.03 -3.80 -3.81
CA THR A 45 -31.34 -5.20 -4.08
C THR A 45 -32.21 -5.78 -2.98
N GLN A 46 -33.32 -6.39 -3.40
CA GLN A 46 -34.16 -7.23 -2.54
C GLN A 46 -33.67 -8.68 -2.51
N PHE A 47 -32.57 -8.99 -3.21
CA PHE A 47 -32.01 -10.33 -3.29
C PHE A 47 -31.58 -10.80 -1.90
N ARG A 48 -32.15 -11.93 -1.48
CA ARG A 48 -31.69 -12.65 -0.29
C ARG A 48 -30.57 -13.60 -0.71
N PRO A 49 -29.40 -13.56 -0.07
CA PRO A 49 -28.37 -14.56 -0.31
C PRO A 49 -28.93 -15.97 -0.11
N LEU A 50 -28.37 -16.95 -0.82
CA LEU A 50 -28.68 -18.35 -0.57
C LEU A 50 -28.48 -18.68 0.92
N PRO A 51 -29.36 -19.48 1.54
CA PRO A 51 -29.22 -19.86 2.93
C PRO A 51 -27.86 -20.53 3.17
N ALA A 52 -27.03 -19.90 3.98
CA ALA A 52 -25.76 -20.48 4.43
C ALA A 52 -25.98 -21.86 5.07
N SER A 53 -25.19 -22.86 4.65
CA SER A 53 -25.19 -24.19 5.26
C SER A 53 -24.79 -24.10 6.74
N GLY A 54 -25.22 -25.09 7.54
CA GLY A 54 -24.84 -25.16 8.95
C GLY A 54 -23.32 -25.26 9.14
N ARG A 55 -22.63 -25.94 8.21
CA ARG A 55 -21.16 -26.01 8.14
C ARG A 55 -20.56 -24.62 7.88
N PHE A 56 -21.03 -23.90 6.87
CA PHE A 56 -20.53 -22.56 6.54
C PHE A 56 -20.65 -21.59 7.71
N ARG A 57 -21.81 -21.53 8.37
CA ARG A 57 -22.01 -20.66 9.55
C ARG A 57 -21.03 -20.97 10.68
N LYS A 58 -20.78 -22.26 10.96
CA LYS A 58 -19.82 -22.68 11.99
C LYS A 58 -18.40 -22.23 11.65
N VAL A 59 -17.97 -22.43 10.40
CA VAL A 59 -16.64 -22.00 9.94
C VAL A 59 -16.51 -20.47 10.04
N CYS A 60 -17.48 -19.71 9.52
CA CYS A 60 -17.45 -18.24 9.62
C CYS A 60 -17.42 -17.74 11.07
N ALA A 61 -18.15 -18.38 11.99
CA ALA A 61 -18.13 -18.03 13.40
C ALA A 61 -16.74 -18.26 14.03
N ALA A 62 -16.10 -19.40 13.74
CA ALA A 62 -14.75 -19.70 14.21
C ALA A 62 -13.71 -18.72 13.62
N THR A 63 -13.79 -18.41 12.32
CA THR A 63 -12.95 -17.42 11.66
C THR A 63 -13.12 -16.03 12.28
N ALA A 64 -14.36 -15.60 12.53
CA ALA A 64 -14.63 -14.33 13.17
C ALA A 64 -14.05 -14.28 14.59
N GLU A 65 -14.09 -15.38 15.34
CA GLU A 65 -13.51 -15.45 16.68
C GLU A 65 -11.98 -15.37 16.66
N ARG A 66 -11.32 -16.01 15.68
CA ARG A 66 -9.87 -15.86 15.47
C ARG A 66 -9.47 -14.41 15.22
N ILE A 67 -10.27 -13.68 14.43
CA ILE A 67 -10.03 -12.25 14.18
C ILE A 67 -10.19 -11.43 15.47
N LYS A 68 -11.26 -11.70 16.24
CA LYS A 68 -11.57 -10.98 17.48
C LYS A 68 -10.54 -11.21 18.59
N THR A 69 -9.97 -12.39 18.64
CA THR A 69 -8.98 -12.77 19.67
C THR A 69 -7.54 -12.50 19.25
N ASN A 70 -7.27 -12.20 17.98
CA ASN A 70 -5.94 -11.87 17.50
C ASN A 70 -5.51 -10.44 17.94
N GLU A 71 -4.44 -10.35 18.72
CA GLU A 71 -3.91 -9.10 19.28
C GLU A 71 -3.59 -8.04 18.20
N THR A 72 -3.04 -8.46 17.06
CA THR A 72 -2.67 -7.54 15.98
C THR A 72 -3.90 -6.95 15.31
N CYS A 73 -4.96 -7.74 15.13
CA CYS A 73 -6.25 -7.27 14.66
C CYS A 73 -6.87 -6.28 15.65
N GLN A 74 -6.82 -6.57 16.95
CA GLN A 74 -7.38 -5.69 17.99
C GLN A 74 -6.63 -4.35 18.10
N ALA A 75 -5.31 -4.34 17.94
CA ALA A 75 -4.54 -3.10 17.89
C ALA A 75 -4.99 -2.19 16.74
N TYR A 76 -5.28 -2.77 15.58
CA TYR A 76 -5.80 -2.04 14.42
C TYR A 76 -7.24 -1.58 14.61
N SER A 77 -8.07 -2.37 15.30
CA SER A 77 -9.43 -1.94 15.65
C SER A 77 -9.42 -0.66 16.50
N ARG A 78 -8.42 -0.50 17.37
CA ARG A 78 -8.32 0.64 18.28
C ARG A 78 -7.71 1.90 17.63
N PHE A 79 -6.68 1.74 16.81
CA PHE A 79 -5.88 2.88 16.31
C PHE A 79 -5.80 2.97 14.79
N GLY A 80 -6.45 2.05 14.06
CA GLY A 80 -6.23 1.88 12.63
C GLY A 80 -4.80 1.41 12.36
N SER A 81 -4.29 1.71 11.18
CA SER A 81 -2.93 1.33 10.80
C SER A 81 -1.85 2.28 11.28
N LEU A 82 -2.21 3.43 11.85
CA LEU A 82 -1.29 4.50 12.20
C LEU A 82 -0.05 4.07 12.98
N PRO A 83 -0.08 3.17 13.99
CA PRO A 83 1.12 2.82 14.75
C PRO A 83 2.33 2.40 13.90
N VAL A 84 2.11 1.97 12.65
CA VAL A 84 3.16 1.70 11.66
C VAL A 84 4.03 2.94 11.36
N SER A 85 3.50 4.17 11.43
CA SER A 85 4.27 5.39 11.18
C SER A 85 5.39 5.61 12.19
N ASP A 86 5.19 5.18 13.44
CA ASP A 86 6.19 5.32 14.49
C ASP A 86 7.34 4.35 14.23
N SER A 87 7.04 3.11 13.84
CA SER A 87 8.04 2.13 13.42
C SER A 87 8.83 2.60 12.19
N TRP A 88 8.18 3.26 11.23
CA TRP A 88 8.87 3.80 10.05
C TRP A 88 9.77 4.98 10.39
N PHE A 89 9.35 5.83 11.33
CA PHE A 89 10.20 6.88 11.87
C PHE A 89 11.41 6.31 12.62
N GLU A 90 11.22 5.26 13.44
CA GLU A 90 12.31 4.55 14.14
C GLU A 90 13.30 3.91 13.18
N MET A 91 12.83 3.31 12.08
CA MET A 91 13.70 2.77 11.04
C MET A 91 14.39 3.87 10.23
N GLY A 92 13.85 5.08 10.21
CA GLY A 92 14.29 6.13 9.29
C GLY A 92 13.92 5.80 7.83
N CYS A 93 12.71 5.31 7.61
CA CYS A 93 12.17 4.96 6.29
C CYS A 93 10.88 5.71 5.93
N LEU A 94 10.65 6.90 6.50
CA LEU A 94 9.57 7.77 6.03
C LEU A 94 9.86 8.23 4.58
N PRO A 95 8.84 8.41 3.73
CA PRO A 95 9.01 8.97 2.38
C PRO A 95 9.10 10.51 2.43
N GLY A 96 9.90 11.07 3.33
CA GLY A 96 9.89 12.49 3.67
C GLY A 96 10.29 13.40 2.50
N LEU A 97 9.46 14.41 2.22
CA LEU A 97 9.72 15.45 1.22
C LEU A 97 10.08 14.86 -0.17
N ASN A 98 9.15 14.13 -0.77
CA ASN A 98 9.37 13.34 -1.99
C ASN A 98 10.58 12.37 -1.88
N PHE A 99 10.66 11.63 -0.77
CA PHE A 99 11.75 10.69 -0.51
C PHE A 99 13.15 11.33 -0.46
N GLN A 100 13.27 12.60 -0.09
CA GLN A 100 14.58 13.19 0.23
C GLN A 100 15.06 12.78 1.63
N LYS A 101 14.14 12.50 2.56
CA LYS A 101 14.45 12.25 3.97
C LYS A 101 13.73 11.03 4.54
N GLY A 102 14.46 10.19 5.26
CA GLY A 102 13.92 9.03 6.00
C GLY A 102 13.32 9.38 7.36
N VAL A 103 13.59 10.57 7.88
CA VAL A 103 13.07 11.12 9.15
C VAL A 103 12.69 12.58 8.98
N LEU A 104 11.76 13.06 9.81
CA LEU A 104 11.35 14.47 9.83
C LEU A 104 11.35 15.01 11.26
N PRO A 105 11.68 16.30 11.46
CA PRO A 105 11.65 16.91 12.79
C PRO A 105 10.23 16.85 13.36
N ARG A 106 10.13 16.73 14.69
CA ARG A 106 8.87 16.77 15.45
C ARG A 106 7.81 15.75 14.99
N TRP A 107 8.19 14.71 14.25
CA TRP A 107 7.26 13.72 13.70
C TRP A 107 6.36 13.12 14.78
N ARG A 108 6.95 12.59 15.86
CA ARG A 108 6.20 11.98 16.96
C ARG A 108 5.25 12.95 17.66
N GLU A 109 5.68 14.20 17.84
CA GLU A 109 4.91 15.25 18.54
C GLU A 109 3.66 15.67 17.77
N THR A 110 3.77 15.71 16.44
CA THR A 110 2.77 16.36 15.57
C THR A 110 1.93 15.37 14.77
N ARG A 111 2.48 14.20 14.44
CA ARG A 111 1.89 13.22 13.52
C ARG A 111 1.96 11.77 14.04
N GLY A 112 2.72 11.51 15.11
CA GLY A 112 2.86 10.18 15.70
C GLY A 112 1.60 9.66 16.37
N THR A 113 1.65 8.40 16.82
CA THR A 113 0.48 7.72 17.38
C THR A 113 -0.12 8.44 18.58
N GLU A 114 0.70 8.92 19.52
CA GLU A 114 0.21 9.63 20.71
C GLU A 114 -0.56 10.91 20.36
N ARG A 115 -0.09 11.65 19.36
CA ARG A 115 -0.77 12.88 18.93
C ARG A 115 -2.13 12.59 18.34
N ILE A 116 -2.28 11.53 17.54
CA ILE A 116 -3.59 11.19 16.96
C ILE A 116 -4.59 10.73 18.03
N LYS A 117 -4.14 10.07 19.11
CA LYS A 117 -5.03 9.66 20.22
C LYS A 117 -5.80 10.84 20.83
N SER A 118 -5.28 12.07 20.76
CA SER A 118 -6.01 13.25 21.24
C SER A 118 -7.22 13.64 20.38
N PHE A 119 -7.34 13.10 19.16
CA PHE A 119 -8.42 13.39 18.20
C PHE A 119 -9.39 12.22 17.98
N VAL A 120 -8.98 11.00 18.34
CA VAL A 120 -9.83 9.82 18.16
C VAL A 120 -10.91 9.84 19.23
N THR A 121 -12.12 10.22 18.82
CA THR A 121 -13.24 10.35 19.75
C THR A 121 -14.10 9.09 19.80
N LYS A 122 -14.23 8.31 18.70
CA LYS A 122 -15.06 7.08 18.62
C LYS A 122 -14.60 6.11 17.50
N PRO A 123 -14.59 4.78 17.72
CA PRO A 123 -14.58 3.79 16.64
C PRO A 123 -15.81 3.98 15.72
N ASP A 124 -15.62 3.93 14.40
CA ASP A 124 -16.64 4.30 13.39
C ASP A 124 -17.01 3.08 12.53
N GLY A 125 -17.77 2.17 13.14
CA GLY A 125 -18.39 1.05 12.44
C GLY A 125 -17.41 0.03 11.83
N THR A 126 -17.91 -0.70 10.85
CA THR A 126 -17.23 -1.80 10.17
C THR A 126 -17.56 -1.75 8.68
N CYS A 127 -16.71 -2.34 7.82
CA CYS A 127 -17.20 -2.80 6.52
C CYS A 127 -18.33 -3.81 6.75
N TYR A 128 -19.18 -4.00 5.73
CA TYR A 128 -20.25 -4.99 5.77
C TYR A 128 -19.78 -6.36 6.33
N HIS A 129 -20.41 -6.82 7.42
CA HIS A 129 -20.13 -8.08 8.10
C HIS A 129 -18.69 -8.29 8.61
N CYS A 130 -17.89 -7.23 8.76
CA CYS A 130 -16.50 -7.36 9.19
C CYS A 130 -16.37 -7.65 10.71
N ALA A 131 -15.54 -8.64 11.06
CA ALA A 131 -15.17 -8.94 12.45
C ALA A 131 -14.01 -8.09 13.00
N MET A 132 -13.44 -7.20 12.16
CA MET A 132 -12.32 -6.31 12.48
C MET A 132 -12.73 -4.84 12.24
N PRO A 133 -13.23 -4.12 13.25
CA PRO A 133 -13.63 -2.71 13.13
C PRO A 133 -12.41 -1.79 13.01
N CYS A 134 -11.76 -1.75 11.85
CA CYS A 134 -10.55 -0.95 11.62
C CYS A 134 -10.81 0.55 11.35
N PHE A 135 -12.08 0.94 11.21
CA PHE A 135 -12.45 2.32 10.92
C PHE A 135 -12.53 3.16 12.19
N ASN A 136 -11.74 4.23 12.21
CA ASN A 136 -11.82 5.26 13.22
C ASN A 136 -12.26 6.56 12.57
N ARG A 137 -13.22 7.23 13.20
CA ARG A 137 -13.59 8.60 12.83
C ARG A 137 -12.82 9.56 13.69
N VAL A 138 -12.19 10.51 13.01
CA VAL A 138 -11.60 11.69 13.65
C VAL A 138 -12.57 12.85 13.45
N GLU A 139 -12.74 13.64 14.49
CA GLU A 139 -13.51 14.89 14.47
C GLU A 139 -12.61 15.99 15.03
N VAL A 140 -12.44 17.05 14.26
CA VAL A 140 -11.70 18.24 14.68
C VAL A 140 -12.66 19.13 15.46
N VAL A 141 -12.25 19.50 16.68
CA VAL A 141 -13.02 20.36 17.58
C VAL A 141 -12.16 21.57 17.95
N GLY A 142 -12.62 22.76 17.57
CA GLY A 142 -11.93 24.03 17.75
C GLY A 142 -10.75 24.25 16.80
N GLY A 143 -10.33 25.52 16.71
CA GLY A 143 -9.23 25.94 15.85
C GLY A 143 -9.57 25.92 14.35
N ASP A 144 -8.53 25.92 13.52
CA ASP A 144 -8.70 25.77 12.07
C ASP A 144 -9.30 24.39 11.77
N TYR A 145 -10.18 24.33 10.77
CA TYR A 145 -10.90 23.11 10.36
C TYR A 145 -11.91 22.55 11.38
N ASP A 146 -12.40 23.37 12.32
CA ASP A 146 -13.48 22.99 13.25
C ASP A 146 -14.66 22.33 12.52
N GLY A 147 -15.15 21.22 13.08
CA GLY A 147 -16.25 20.43 12.51
C GLY A 147 -15.85 19.48 11.37
N LEU A 148 -14.57 19.42 10.97
CA LEU A 148 -14.09 18.43 10.00
C LEU A 148 -14.25 17.02 10.57
N ARG A 149 -14.96 16.15 9.84
CA ARG A 149 -15.21 14.75 10.22
C ARG A 149 -14.69 13.81 9.14
N ILE A 150 -13.79 12.90 9.51
CA ILE A 150 -13.15 11.98 8.57
C ILE A 150 -13.15 10.56 9.12
N THR A 151 -13.88 9.67 8.45
CA THR A 151 -13.76 8.23 8.64
C THR A 151 -12.40 7.77 8.08
N SER A 152 -11.79 6.76 8.71
CA SER A 152 -10.46 6.26 8.33
C SER A 152 -9.34 7.33 8.45
N GLY A 153 -9.50 8.31 9.34
CA GLY A 153 -8.49 9.36 9.54
C GLY A 153 -7.17 8.83 10.12
N THR A 154 -7.21 7.67 10.79
CA THR A 154 -6.04 7.01 11.40
C THR A 154 -5.41 5.94 10.50
N PHE A 155 -5.75 5.91 9.20
CA PHE A 155 -5.01 5.08 8.27
C PHE A 155 -3.63 5.69 8.01
N VAL A 156 -2.59 4.91 8.27
CA VAL A 156 -1.18 5.33 8.18
C VAL A 156 -0.87 5.97 6.84
N GLN A 157 -1.45 5.45 5.76
CA GLN A 157 -1.17 5.94 4.42
C GLN A 157 -1.50 7.43 4.30
N VAL A 158 -2.63 7.89 4.83
CA VAL A 158 -3.02 9.31 4.73
C VAL A 158 -2.00 10.22 5.43
N VAL A 159 -1.57 9.82 6.62
CA VAL A 159 -0.61 10.57 7.45
C VAL A 159 0.78 10.56 6.84
N ILE A 160 1.22 9.45 6.27
CA ILE A 160 2.50 9.36 5.59
C ILE A 160 2.48 10.15 4.28
N GLU A 161 1.43 10.02 3.49
CA GLU A 161 1.35 10.62 2.16
C GLU A 161 1.28 12.14 2.20
N PHE A 162 0.48 12.75 3.09
CA PHE A 162 0.45 14.21 3.20
C PHE A 162 1.38 14.74 4.30
N GLY A 163 1.59 14.00 5.38
CA GLY A 163 2.42 14.45 6.48
C GLY A 163 3.92 14.27 6.23
N ALA A 164 4.35 13.09 5.77
CA ALA A 164 5.78 12.85 5.50
C ALA A 164 6.16 13.37 4.11
N LYS A 165 5.47 12.88 3.07
CA LYS A 165 5.87 13.16 1.68
C LYS A 165 5.75 14.63 1.30
N LEU A 166 4.79 15.34 1.87
CA LEU A 166 4.57 16.78 1.64
C LEU A 166 4.97 17.66 2.82
N GLY A 167 5.39 17.08 3.95
CA GLY A 167 5.90 17.83 5.11
C GLY A 167 4.84 18.53 5.97
N ILE A 168 3.54 18.30 5.75
CA ILE A 168 2.48 18.95 6.54
C ILE A 168 2.56 18.50 8.01
N GLU A 169 2.62 19.43 8.96
CA GLU A 169 2.66 19.08 10.40
C GLU A 169 1.28 18.94 11.04
N SER A 170 0.28 19.63 10.50
CA SER A 170 -1.08 19.67 11.06
C SER A 170 -1.90 18.46 10.60
N LEU A 171 -2.29 17.62 11.56
CA LEU A 171 -3.21 16.50 11.31
C LEU A 171 -4.57 16.95 10.74
N PRO A 172 -5.23 18.00 11.27
CA PRO A 172 -6.42 18.57 10.63
C PRO A 172 -6.20 18.93 9.15
N ALA A 173 -5.06 19.53 8.78
CA ALA A 173 -4.75 19.86 7.39
C ALA A 173 -4.54 18.59 6.52
N ILE A 174 -3.83 17.58 7.05
CA ILE A 174 -3.68 16.26 6.40
C ILE A 174 -5.04 15.62 6.13
N TRP A 175 -5.95 15.66 7.11
CA TRP A 175 -7.31 15.13 6.97
C TRP A 175 -8.15 15.94 5.99
N ARG A 176 -7.92 17.26 5.90
CA ARG A 176 -8.52 18.11 4.89
C ARG A 176 -8.05 17.73 3.48
N CYS A 177 -6.77 17.41 3.27
CA CYS A 177 -6.30 16.88 1.98
C CYS A 177 -7.05 15.60 1.57
N LYS A 178 -7.22 14.66 2.51
CA LYS A 178 -7.99 13.42 2.27
C LYS A 178 -9.44 13.73 1.90
N GLU A 179 -10.07 14.64 2.64
CA GLU A 179 -11.46 15.06 2.40
C GLU A 179 -11.65 15.62 1.00
N ILE A 180 -10.74 16.52 0.59
CA ILE A 180 -10.72 17.10 -0.75
C ILE A 180 -10.53 16.01 -1.81
N CYS A 181 -9.55 15.12 -1.64
CA CYS A 181 -9.33 14.00 -2.58
C CYS A 181 -10.56 13.12 -2.73
N HIS A 182 -11.23 12.77 -1.62
CA HIS A 182 -12.44 11.95 -1.65
C HIS A 182 -13.61 12.68 -2.33
N ARG A 183 -13.81 13.98 -2.07
CA ARG A 183 -14.86 14.75 -2.75
C ARG A 183 -14.60 14.89 -4.24
N LEU A 184 -13.34 15.11 -4.62
CA LEU A 184 -12.94 15.28 -6.01
C LEU A 184 -12.85 13.94 -6.76
N GLY A 185 -12.76 12.82 -6.03
CA GLY A 185 -12.62 11.48 -6.61
C GLY A 185 -11.20 11.21 -7.11
N MET A 186 -10.18 11.52 -6.29
CA MET A 186 -8.76 11.28 -6.60
C MET A 186 -8.12 10.29 -5.63
N ASP A 187 -7.23 9.44 -6.14
CA ASP A 187 -6.31 8.64 -5.33
C ASP A 187 -5.35 9.56 -4.57
N TYR A 188 -5.47 9.63 -3.25
CA TYR A 188 -4.60 10.49 -2.46
C TYR A 188 -3.13 10.06 -2.49
N GLY A 189 -2.81 8.78 -2.74
CA GLY A 189 -1.42 8.31 -2.77
C GLY A 189 -0.68 8.74 -4.03
N SER A 190 -1.36 8.71 -5.17
CA SER A 190 -0.80 9.27 -6.42
C SER A 190 -0.85 10.79 -6.40
N THR A 191 -1.92 11.38 -5.86
CA THR A 191 -2.05 12.84 -5.75
C THR A 191 -0.94 13.44 -4.87
N SER A 192 -0.65 12.85 -3.70
CA SER A 192 0.46 13.31 -2.85
C SER A 192 1.81 13.20 -3.56
N GLY A 193 2.05 12.12 -4.31
CA GLY A 193 3.29 11.92 -5.07
C GLY A 193 3.47 12.97 -6.18
N VAL A 194 2.40 13.26 -6.93
CA VAL A 194 2.40 14.28 -7.99
C VAL A 194 2.62 15.68 -7.42
N ILE A 195 1.98 16.02 -6.30
CA ILE A 195 2.19 17.31 -5.65
C ILE A 195 3.60 17.38 -5.08
N ALA A 196 4.13 16.32 -4.47
CA ALA A 196 5.48 16.30 -3.91
C ALA A 196 6.55 16.45 -5.00
N PHE A 197 6.33 15.84 -6.18
CA PHE A 197 7.11 16.08 -7.38
C PHE A 197 7.09 17.57 -7.76
N ALA A 198 5.91 18.18 -7.87
CA ALA A 198 5.79 19.62 -8.21
C ALA A 198 6.45 20.54 -7.16
N THR A 199 6.29 20.25 -5.87
CA THR A 199 6.95 20.96 -4.77
C THR A 199 8.47 20.86 -4.87
N GLU A 200 9.01 19.68 -5.17
CA GLU A 200 10.44 19.52 -5.38
C GLU A 200 10.93 20.26 -6.63
N LEU A 201 10.20 20.22 -7.75
CA LEU A 201 10.57 21.01 -8.93
C LEU A 201 10.62 22.51 -8.62
N PHE A 202 9.67 23.03 -7.85
CA PHE A 202 9.68 24.42 -7.40
C PHE A 202 10.88 24.71 -6.49
N GLN A 203 11.15 23.84 -5.51
CA GLN A 203 12.35 23.91 -4.64
C GLN A 203 13.65 23.97 -5.45
N ARG A 204 13.71 23.29 -6.60
CA ARG A 204 14.88 23.24 -7.49
C ARG A 204 14.89 24.36 -8.54
N GLY A 205 13.88 25.22 -8.59
CA GLY A 205 13.74 26.29 -9.59
C GLY A 205 13.38 25.79 -11.00
N LEU A 206 12.92 24.54 -11.13
CA LEU A 206 12.44 23.94 -12.38
C LEU A 206 10.95 24.24 -12.65
N LEU A 207 10.21 24.63 -11.60
CA LEU A 207 8.92 25.30 -11.72
C LEU A 207 9.01 26.67 -11.04
N THR A 208 8.30 27.65 -11.58
CA THR A 208 8.23 29.01 -11.05
C THR A 208 6.83 29.33 -10.54
N GLY A 209 6.69 30.42 -9.78
CA GLY A 209 5.37 30.89 -9.33
C GLY A 209 4.43 31.22 -10.50
N ARG A 210 5.00 31.60 -11.65
CA ARG A 210 4.24 31.82 -12.89
C ARG A 210 3.63 30.51 -13.42
N ASP A 211 4.39 29.41 -13.40
CA ASP A 211 3.88 28.10 -13.84
C ASP A 211 2.78 27.59 -12.91
N LEU A 212 2.94 27.84 -11.61
CA LEU A 212 1.97 27.45 -10.58
C LEU A 212 0.74 28.36 -10.53
N GLU A 213 0.81 29.56 -11.13
CA GLU A 213 -0.15 30.65 -10.95
C GLU A 213 -0.36 30.98 -9.46
N ALA A 214 0.75 30.99 -8.69
CA ALA A 214 0.78 31.19 -7.25
C ALA A 214 2.09 31.88 -6.82
N GLU A 215 2.14 32.45 -5.62
CA GLU A 215 3.36 33.05 -5.08
C GLU A 215 4.49 32.01 -4.89
N GLY A 216 4.13 30.76 -4.60
CA GLY A 216 5.05 29.63 -4.53
C GLY A 216 4.36 28.33 -4.10
N LEU A 217 5.16 27.28 -3.91
CA LEU A 217 4.71 25.99 -3.37
C LEU A 217 5.81 25.41 -2.47
N GLY A 218 5.61 25.47 -1.16
CA GLY A 218 6.58 25.02 -0.15
C GLY A 218 6.26 23.66 0.45
N TRP A 219 7.25 23.02 1.08
CA TRP A 219 7.02 21.88 1.95
C TRP A 219 6.20 22.29 3.17
N GLY A 220 5.15 21.55 3.49
CA GLY A 220 4.23 21.83 4.59
C GLY A 220 3.19 22.92 4.31
N ASP A 221 3.20 23.54 3.12
CA ASP A 221 2.23 24.55 2.70
C ASP A 221 0.85 23.93 2.39
N ALA A 222 0.03 23.79 3.43
CA ALA A 222 -1.29 23.16 3.30
C ALA A 222 -2.22 23.90 2.33
N GLU A 223 -2.23 25.24 2.34
CA GLU A 223 -3.14 26.02 1.49
C GLU A 223 -2.74 25.94 0.01
N GLY A 224 -1.44 26.04 -0.30
CA GLY A 224 -0.95 25.82 -1.65
C GLY A 224 -1.25 24.40 -2.16
N ILE A 225 -1.13 23.40 -1.29
CA ILE A 225 -1.50 22.01 -1.59
C ILE A 225 -3.01 21.90 -1.87
N PHE A 226 -3.88 22.49 -1.06
CA PHE A 226 -5.33 22.48 -1.31
C PHE A 226 -5.68 23.11 -2.65
N HIS A 227 -5.06 24.24 -2.98
CA HIS A 227 -5.26 24.89 -4.27
C HIS A 227 -4.87 23.97 -5.43
N LEU A 228 -3.70 23.32 -5.33
CA LEU A 228 -3.21 22.43 -6.38
C LEU A 228 -4.07 21.16 -6.54
N LEU A 229 -4.63 20.62 -5.45
CA LEU A 229 -5.61 19.53 -5.50
C LEU A 229 -6.80 19.89 -6.42
N HIS A 230 -7.34 21.10 -6.27
CA HIS A 230 -8.43 21.57 -7.11
C HIS A 230 -7.99 21.80 -8.56
N LYS A 231 -6.84 22.45 -8.80
CA LYS A 231 -6.31 22.64 -10.15
C LYS A 231 -6.10 21.30 -10.88
N ILE A 232 -5.60 20.28 -10.21
CA ILE A 232 -5.43 18.93 -10.77
C ILE A 232 -6.79 18.33 -11.13
N ALA A 233 -7.74 18.30 -10.18
CA ALA A 233 -9.06 17.70 -10.40
C ALA A 233 -9.85 18.35 -11.55
N TYR A 234 -9.68 19.65 -11.76
CA TYR A 234 -10.32 20.41 -12.82
C TYR A 234 -9.43 20.65 -14.04
N ARG A 235 -8.21 20.09 -14.07
CA ARG A 235 -7.21 20.28 -15.13
C ARG A 235 -6.99 21.76 -15.50
N GLN A 236 -6.82 22.62 -14.52
CA GLN A 236 -6.60 24.06 -14.69
C GLN A 236 -5.12 24.42 -14.61
N GLY A 237 -4.61 25.19 -15.59
CA GLY A 237 -3.20 25.59 -15.65
C GLY A 237 -2.25 24.39 -15.57
N ILE A 238 -1.24 24.47 -14.70
CA ILE A 238 -0.32 23.36 -14.40
C ILE A 238 -1.03 22.07 -13.95
N GLY A 239 -2.23 22.19 -13.37
CA GLY A 239 -3.05 21.05 -12.97
C GLY A 239 -3.40 20.12 -14.13
N ALA A 240 -3.49 20.63 -15.37
CA ALA A 240 -3.70 19.80 -16.57
C ALA A 240 -2.51 18.88 -16.88
N VAL A 241 -1.28 19.34 -16.60
CA VAL A 241 -0.05 18.57 -16.77
C VAL A 241 0.08 17.55 -15.65
N LEU A 242 -0.11 17.99 -14.41
CA LEU A 242 0.00 17.15 -13.21
C LEU A 242 -1.09 16.07 -13.14
N ALA A 243 -2.28 16.31 -13.69
CA ALA A 243 -3.36 15.33 -13.79
C ALA A 243 -3.00 14.06 -14.58
N GLU A 244 -1.88 14.07 -15.32
CA GLU A 244 -1.37 12.88 -16.03
C GLU A 244 -0.57 11.93 -15.13
N GLY A 245 -0.21 12.32 -13.92
CA GLY A 245 0.77 11.61 -13.07
C GLY A 245 2.20 12.10 -13.30
N SER A 246 3.08 11.90 -12.33
CA SER A 246 4.44 12.47 -12.29
C SER A 246 5.30 12.01 -13.47
N ALA A 247 5.23 10.73 -13.85
CA ALA A 247 5.99 10.19 -14.99
C ALA A 247 5.64 10.88 -16.33
N ARG A 248 4.35 11.05 -16.61
CA ARG A 248 3.89 11.73 -17.84
C ARG A 248 4.02 13.25 -17.75
N ALA A 249 3.84 13.83 -16.56
CA ALA A 249 4.10 15.24 -16.32
C ALA A 249 5.57 15.58 -16.58
N SER A 250 6.50 14.77 -16.08
CA SER A 250 7.94 14.92 -16.30
C SER A 250 8.29 14.93 -17.79
N ALA A 251 7.73 14.01 -18.58
CA ALA A 251 7.94 13.98 -20.03
C ALA A 251 7.49 15.26 -20.75
N LYS A 252 6.51 16.01 -20.19
CA LYS A 252 6.06 17.30 -20.72
C LYS A 252 6.87 18.49 -20.20
N LEU A 253 7.36 18.40 -18.96
CA LEU A 253 8.07 19.50 -18.28
C LEU A 253 9.55 19.55 -18.65
N GLY A 254 10.16 18.42 -19.03
CA GLY A 254 11.55 18.38 -19.49
C GLY A 254 12.35 17.23 -18.87
N PRO A 255 13.38 16.70 -19.57
CA PRO A 255 14.17 15.55 -19.12
C PRO A 255 14.88 15.76 -17.77
N GLU A 256 15.22 16.99 -17.42
CA GLU A 256 15.82 17.38 -16.14
C GLU A 256 14.91 17.12 -14.93
N THR A 257 13.61 16.96 -15.15
CA THR A 257 12.64 16.65 -14.09
C THR A 257 12.57 15.16 -13.76
N SER A 258 13.04 14.29 -14.65
CA SER A 258 12.83 12.82 -14.57
C SER A 258 13.35 12.18 -13.28
N ARG A 259 14.47 12.67 -12.75
CA ARG A 259 15.07 12.17 -11.49
C ARG A 259 14.22 12.39 -10.24
N PHE A 260 13.22 13.26 -10.30
CA PHE A 260 12.33 13.56 -9.16
C PHE A 260 11.03 12.75 -9.21
N VAL A 261 10.84 11.92 -10.24
CA VAL A 261 9.69 11.03 -10.40
C VAL A 261 9.86 9.81 -9.51
N MET A 262 9.07 9.76 -8.43
CA MET A 262 9.07 8.65 -7.48
C MET A 262 7.93 7.67 -7.78
N ALA A 263 8.07 6.91 -8.88
CA ALA A 263 7.06 6.00 -9.40
C ALA A 263 7.65 4.65 -9.82
N VAL A 264 6.85 3.58 -9.73
CA VAL A 264 7.16 2.24 -10.26
C VAL A 264 6.08 1.87 -11.28
N LYS A 265 6.50 1.47 -12.49
CA LYS A 265 5.61 1.26 -13.65
C LYS A 265 4.69 2.46 -13.94
N GLY A 266 5.20 3.67 -13.74
CA GLY A 266 4.46 4.93 -13.97
C GLY A 266 3.39 5.27 -12.93
N MET A 267 3.22 4.46 -11.87
CA MET A 267 2.34 4.76 -10.74
C MET A 267 3.18 5.25 -9.55
N GLU A 268 2.81 6.38 -8.97
CA GLU A 268 3.51 6.96 -7.82
C GLU A 268 3.69 5.94 -6.70
N MET A 269 4.87 5.93 -6.08
CA MET A 269 5.13 5.05 -4.96
C MET A 269 4.37 5.48 -3.71
N ILE A 270 3.82 4.53 -2.98
CA ILE A 270 3.24 4.75 -1.66
C ILE A 270 3.98 3.96 -0.58
N GLY A 271 4.08 4.52 0.62
CA GLY A 271 4.65 3.84 1.77
C GLY A 271 6.11 4.21 2.08
N ALA A 272 6.88 3.23 2.57
CA ALA A 272 8.23 3.47 3.09
C ALA A 272 9.28 3.78 2.02
N ASP A 273 10.34 4.45 2.42
CA ASP A 273 11.55 4.63 1.61
C ASP A 273 12.26 3.29 1.39
N ALA A 274 12.52 2.92 0.14
CA ALA A 274 13.07 1.60 -0.19
C ALA A 274 14.52 1.42 0.27
N ARG A 275 15.27 2.51 0.51
CA ARG A 275 16.68 2.44 0.95
C ARG A 275 16.79 1.77 2.33
N SER A 276 15.85 2.07 3.23
CA SER A 276 15.85 1.65 4.63
C SER A 276 14.64 0.83 5.07
N GLY A 277 13.58 0.77 4.26
CA GLY A 277 12.37 0.03 4.58
C GLY A 277 12.54 -1.49 4.59
N PRO A 278 11.58 -2.23 5.17
CA PRO A 278 11.61 -3.70 5.21
C PRO A 278 11.72 -4.31 3.81
N ARG A 279 12.67 -5.23 3.61
CA ARG A 279 13.09 -5.69 2.28
C ARG A 279 11.99 -6.37 1.48
N ALA A 280 11.22 -7.29 2.07
CA ALA A 280 10.13 -7.94 1.32
C ALA A 280 8.93 -7.00 1.05
N TRP A 281 8.74 -5.95 1.86
CA TRP A 281 7.70 -4.94 1.64
C TRP A 281 8.09 -4.15 0.40
N CYS A 282 9.33 -3.66 0.39
CA CYS A 282 9.89 -2.93 -0.74
C CYS A 282 9.88 -3.81 -2.00
N LEU A 283 10.35 -5.06 -1.91
CA LEU A 283 10.34 -5.98 -3.05
C LEU A 283 8.95 -6.16 -3.64
N GLY A 284 7.91 -6.36 -2.82
CA GLY A 284 6.58 -6.53 -3.39
C GLY A 284 5.94 -5.23 -3.92
N SER A 285 6.34 -4.05 -3.41
CA SER A 285 6.02 -2.78 -4.08
C SER A 285 6.69 -2.65 -5.45
N LEU A 286 7.88 -3.21 -5.62
CA LEU A 286 8.63 -3.23 -6.88
C LEU A 286 7.98 -4.17 -7.91
N THR A 287 7.66 -5.39 -7.49
CA THR A 287 7.13 -6.48 -8.34
C THR A 287 5.62 -6.41 -8.54
N SER A 288 4.93 -5.54 -7.81
CA SER A 288 3.48 -5.38 -7.87
C SER A 288 2.98 -5.21 -9.32
N PRO A 289 1.96 -5.98 -9.74
CA PRO A 289 1.44 -5.92 -11.10
C PRO A 289 0.69 -4.62 -11.40
N ARG A 290 0.35 -3.82 -10.40
CA ARG A 290 -0.36 -2.53 -10.58
C ARG A 290 0.56 -1.31 -10.55
N GLY A 291 1.87 -1.49 -10.37
CA GLY A 291 2.84 -0.41 -10.18
C GLY A 291 3.17 -0.17 -8.71
N GLY A 292 3.65 1.04 -8.37
CA GLY A 292 4.16 1.44 -7.05
C GLY A 292 3.16 1.40 -5.89
N ASP A 293 2.57 0.24 -5.64
CA ASP A 293 1.55 -0.04 -4.65
C ASP A 293 2.05 -1.06 -3.65
N ASN A 294 1.78 -0.80 -2.38
CA ASN A 294 2.19 -1.71 -1.33
C ASN A 294 1.17 -2.85 -1.15
N VAL A 295 -0.13 -2.63 -1.17
CA VAL A 295 -1.16 -3.58 -0.63
C VAL A 295 -1.16 -5.02 -1.22
N ARG A 296 -0.47 -5.31 -2.32
CA ARG A 296 -0.34 -6.66 -2.88
C ARG A 296 0.60 -7.60 -2.13
N SER A 297 1.44 -7.07 -1.24
CA SER A 297 2.41 -7.88 -0.48
C SER A 297 2.66 -7.37 0.96
N THR A 298 1.94 -6.34 1.41
CA THR A 298 2.56 -5.37 2.35
C THR A 298 2.04 -5.23 3.75
N HIS A 299 1.74 -6.28 4.50
CA HIS A 299 1.88 -6.07 5.94
C HIS A 299 2.39 -7.30 6.67
N MET A 300 3.66 -7.61 6.36
CA MET A 300 4.59 -8.46 7.10
C MET A 300 4.87 -7.95 8.52
N LYS A 301 3.83 -7.81 9.35
CA LYS A 301 3.93 -7.27 10.70
C LYS A 301 4.80 -8.10 11.64
N GLY A 302 5.11 -9.33 11.24
CA GLY A 302 6.09 -10.18 11.92
C GLY A 302 7.45 -9.57 12.15
N GLU A 303 7.79 -8.52 11.40
CA GLU A 303 9.09 -7.86 11.51
C GLU A 303 9.02 -6.56 12.34
N THR A 304 7.83 -6.12 12.77
CA THR A 304 7.61 -4.78 13.39
C THR A 304 6.51 -4.77 14.47
N ILE A 305 6.53 -5.71 15.43
CA ILE A 305 5.61 -5.65 16.58
C ILE A 305 6.07 -4.54 17.56
N PRO A 306 5.22 -3.56 17.93
CA PRO A 306 5.62 -2.36 18.69
C PRO A 306 6.29 -2.62 20.04
N ASP A 307 5.82 -3.60 20.81
CA ASP A 307 6.39 -3.92 22.13
C ASP A 307 7.74 -4.67 22.03
N LEU A 308 8.08 -5.12 20.82
CA LEU A 308 9.28 -5.86 20.46
C LEU A 308 9.93 -5.26 19.22
N SER A 309 9.96 -3.93 19.12
CA SER A 309 10.74 -3.25 18.07
C SER A 309 12.17 -3.81 18.16
N LEU A 310 12.55 -4.66 17.20
CA LEU A 310 13.87 -5.31 17.12
C LEU A 310 14.99 -4.29 16.86
N LEU A 311 14.62 -3.02 16.70
CA LEU A 311 15.48 -1.85 16.63
C LEU A 311 16.03 -1.42 17.99
N LYS A 312 15.51 -1.96 19.10
CA LYS A 312 16.04 -1.69 20.44
C LYS A 312 17.03 -2.78 20.84
N GLU A 313 18.21 -2.36 21.27
CA GLU A 313 19.33 -3.24 21.64
C GLU A 313 18.96 -4.25 22.74
N GLU A 314 18.11 -3.84 23.70
CA GLU A 314 17.55 -4.70 24.76
C GLU A 314 16.72 -5.89 24.23
N ASN A 315 16.06 -5.74 23.08
CA ASN A 315 15.20 -6.77 22.49
C ASN A 315 15.99 -7.80 21.67
N VAL A 316 17.22 -7.47 21.24
CA VAL A 316 18.10 -8.35 20.43
C VAL A 316 18.41 -9.65 21.17
N SER A 317 18.56 -9.59 22.50
CA SER A 317 18.78 -10.76 23.36
C SER A 317 17.66 -11.82 23.27
N SER A 318 16.47 -11.42 22.82
CA SER A 318 15.29 -12.28 22.68
C SER A 318 14.97 -12.67 21.24
N TRP A 319 15.76 -12.23 20.25
CA TRP A 319 15.45 -12.35 18.82
C TRP A 319 15.18 -13.79 18.38
N ASP A 320 15.98 -14.75 18.83
CA ASP A 320 15.81 -16.16 18.49
C ASP A 320 14.52 -16.74 19.07
N ALA A 321 14.21 -16.42 20.33
CA ALA A 321 12.98 -16.85 20.99
C ALA A 321 11.77 -16.22 20.29
N TYR A 322 11.87 -14.95 19.92
CA TYR A 322 10.88 -14.23 19.13
C TYR A 322 10.66 -14.89 17.77
N SER A 323 11.73 -15.13 17.01
CA SER A 323 11.64 -15.72 15.66
C SER A 323 10.98 -17.10 15.70
N ARG A 324 11.34 -17.94 16.69
CA ARG A 324 10.68 -19.23 16.91
C ARG A 324 9.19 -19.08 17.25
N ALA A 325 8.86 -18.20 18.20
CA ALA A 325 7.48 -17.97 18.63
C ALA A 325 6.60 -17.33 17.54
N PHE A 326 7.20 -16.48 16.70
CA PHE A 326 6.53 -15.85 15.58
C PHE A 326 6.27 -16.85 14.46
N VAL A 327 7.32 -17.53 13.98
CA VAL A 327 7.21 -18.48 12.85
C VAL A 327 6.33 -19.68 13.19
N SER A 328 6.27 -20.10 14.46
CA SER A 328 5.38 -21.20 14.87
C SER A 328 3.89 -20.86 14.70
N LYS A 329 3.50 -19.60 14.89
CA LYS A 329 2.11 -19.13 14.78
C LYS A 329 1.63 -18.89 13.34
N LEU A 330 2.56 -18.84 12.38
CA LEU A 330 2.22 -18.59 10.98
C LEU A 330 1.47 -19.78 10.37
N ASP A 331 0.37 -19.53 9.67
CA ASP A 331 -0.26 -20.51 8.80
C ASP A 331 0.44 -20.49 7.43
N ILE A 332 1.65 -21.08 7.41
CA ILE A 332 2.51 -21.27 6.24
C ILE A 332 2.93 -22.73 6.21
N PHE A 333 3.05 -23.34 5.02
CA PHE A 333 3.44 -24.75 4.93
C PHE A 333 4.82 -24.99 5.56
N PRO A 334 5.05 -26.11 6.28
CA PRO A 334 6.32 -26.37 6.96
C PRO A 334 7.56 -26.26 6.06
N GLU A 335 7.48 -26.78 4.83
CA GLU A 335 8.52 -26.67 3.81
C GLU A 335 8.83 -25.21 3.46
N MET A 336 7.79 -24.39 3.38
CA MET A 336 7.89 -22.99 3.03
C MET A 336 8.43 -22.15 4.19
N LYS A 337 8.04 -22.47 5.43
CA LYS A 337 8.62 -21.84 6.63
C LYS A 337 10.13 -22.04 6.70
N ARG A 338 10.60 -23.27 6.48
CA ARG A 338 12.04 -23.58 6.48
C ARG A 338 12.77 -22.84 5.35
N ALA A 339 12.18 -22.78 4.16
CA ALA A 339 12.78 -22.08 3.03
C ALA A 339 12.86 -20.56 3.23
N ILE A 340 11.86 -19.95 3.87
CA ILE A 340 11.81 -18.50 4.10
C ILE A 340 12.66 -18.08 5.31
N TYR A 341 12.56 -18.79 6.42
CA TYR A 341 13.12 -18.36 7.71
C TYR A 341 14.36 -19.16 8.13
N GLY A 342 14.67 -20.28 7.48
CA GLY A 342 15.78 -21.17 7.86
C GLY A 342 15.46 -22.08 9.05
N GLU A 343 16.47 -22.85 9.47
CA GLU A 343 16.43 -23.74 10.62
C GLU A 343 17.75 -23.61 11.41
N PRO A 344 17.76 -22.96 12.59
CA PRO A 344 16.62 -22.36 13.29
C PRO A 344 16.04 -21.14 12.57
N PRO A 345 14.74 -20.83 12.75
CA PRO A 345 14.09 -19.73 12.05
C PRO A 345 14.62 -18.37 12.50
N ARG A 346 14.88 -17.48 11.55
CA ARG A 346 15.33 -16.09 11.77
C ARG A 346 14.47 -15.11 10.98
N VAL A 347 13.88 -14.15 11.68
CA VAL A 347 13.08 -13.06 11.09
C VAL A 347 13.93 -11.80 11.03
N ASP A 348 14.41 -11.42 9.84
CA ASP A 348 15.22 -10.21 9.66
C ASP A 348 14.63 -9.30 8.56
N PRO A 349 14.12 -8.10 8.88
CA PRO A 349 13.53 -7.20 7.89
C PRO A 349 14.54 -6.53 6.95
N PHE A 350 15.82 -6.50 7.30
CA PHE A 350 16.82 -5.66 6.60
C PHE A 350 17.63 -6.43 5.55
N THR A 351 17.51 -7.76 5.53
CA THR A 351 18.15 -8.63 4.55
C THR A 351 17.17 -9.12 3.48
N PHE A 352 17.69 -9.45 2.30
CA PHE A 352 16.90 -10.06 1.23
C PHE A 352 16.77 -11.59 1.35
N HIS A 353 17.40 -12.21 2.36
CA HIS A 353 17.33 -13.65 2.58
C HIS A 353 15.87 -14.12 2.75
N GLY A 354 15.44 -15.07 1.92
CA GLY A 354 14.09 -15.64 1.93
C GLY A 354 12.99 -14.67 1.50
N LYS A 355 13.32 -13.43 1.13
CA LYS A 355 12.34 -12.37 0.86
C LYS A 355 11.65 -12.54 -0.48
N ALA A 356 12.34 -13.03 -1.49
CA ALA A 356 11.73 -13.38 -2.78
C ALA A 356 10.54 -14.35 -2.60
N LEU A 357 10.79 -15.45 -1.88
CA LEU A 357 9.79 -16.48 -1.62
C LEU A 357 8.68 -16.00 -0.68
N LEU A 358 9.02 -15.20 0.34
CA LEU A 358 8.05 -14.58 1.23
C LEU A 358 7.10 -13.62 0.49
N THR A 359 7.66 -12.77 -0.39
CA THR A 359 6.89 -11.86 -1.24
C THR A 359 5.95 -12.65 -2.14
N LYS A 360 6.45 -13.68 -2.84
CA LYS A 360 5.61 -14.58 -3.66
C LYS A 360 4.45 -15.18 -2.83
N TRP A 361 4.74 -15.70 -1.65
CA TRP A 361 3.74 -16.34 -0.78
C TRP A 361 2.57 -15.40 -0.47
N PHE A 362 2.86 -14.18 -0.03
CA PHE A 362 1.81 -13.22 0.31
C PHE A 362 1.07 -12.68 -0.91
N GLU A 363 1.77 -12.48 -2.03
CA GLU A 363 1.13 -12.10 -3.29
C GLU A 363 0.13 -13.16 -3.78
N ASP A 364 0.47 -14.45 -3.66
CA ASP A 364 -0.42 -15.57 -4.00
C ASP A 364 -1.61 -15.63 -3.04
N LEU A 365 -1.36 -15.58 -1.73
CA LEU A 365 -2.41 -15.56 -0.72
C LEU A 365 -3.37 -14.39 -0.93
N PHE A 366 -2.85 -13.18 -1.15
CA PHE A 366 -3.68 -11.99 -1.34
C PHE A 366 -4.42 -12.01 -2.67
N ALA A 367 -3.85 -12.58 -3.74
CA ALA A 367 -4.55 -12.76 -5.00
C ALA A 367 -5.78 -13.67 -4.81
N ALA A 368 -5.63 -14.80 -4.11
CA ALA A 368 -6.74 -15.70 -3.79
C ALA A 368 -7.78 -15.05 -2.87
N VAL A 369 -7.34 -14.38 -1.79
CA VAL A 369 -8.24 -13.68 -0.85
C VAL A 369 -9.04 -12.57 -1.53
N ASN A 370 -8.41 -11.78 -2.42
CA ASN A 370 -9.13 -10.75 -3.17
C ASN A 370 -10.18 -11.34 -4.12
N ALA A 371 -9.93 -12.52 -4.70
CA ALA A 371 -10.91 -13.20 -5.55
C ALA A 371 -12.15 -13.69 -4.78
N LEU A 372 -12.01 -13.98 -3.48
CA LEU A 372 -13.14 -14.27 -2.59
C LEU A 372 -14.01 -13.03 -2.30
N GLY A 373 -13.51 -11.82 -2.57
CA GLY A 373 -14.20 -10.57 -2.22
C GLY A 373 -14.16 -10.23 -0.72
N VAL A 374 -13.26 -10.86 0.05
CA VAL A 374 -13.07 -10.56 1.49
C VAL A 374 -11.84 -9.69 1.72
N CYS A 375 -11.80 -9.00 2.85
CA CYS A 375 -10.69 -8.10 3.18
C CYS A 375 -9.38 -8.88 3.40
N THR A 376 -8.26 -8.35 2.92
CA THR A 376 -6.92 -8.94 3.14
C THR A 376 -6.38 -8.70 4.55
N PHE A 377 -6.93 -7.75 5.32
CA PHE A 377 -6.39 -7.37 6.63
C PHE A 377 -6.26 -8.53 7.62
N PRO A 378 -7.21 -9.47 7.75
CA PRO A 378 -7.00 -10.63 8.61
C PRO A 378 -5.86 -11.56 8.18
N ALA A 379 -5.66 -11.74 6.87
CA ALA A 379 -4.52 -12.51 6.33
C ALA A 379 -3.20 -11.82 6.68
N ASP A 380 -3.22 -10.53 6.41
CA ASP A 380 -2.14 -9.61 6.62
C ASP A 380 -1.72 -9.47 8.09
N LYS A 381 -2.69 -9.46 9.01
CA LYS A 381 -2.44 -9.43 10.47
C LYS A 381 -2.15 -10.81 11.03
N LEU A 382 -1.94 -11.80 10.14
CA LEU A 382 -1.57 -13.17 10.47
C LEU A 382 -2.62 -13.84 11.37
N ALA A 383 -3.86 -13.32 11.36
CA ALA A 383 -4.97 -13.88 12.09
C ALA A 383 -5.53 -15.10 11.34
N LEU A 384 -5.56 -15.00 10.01
CA LEU A 384 -6.01 -16.03 9.09
C LEU A 384 -4.91 -16.39 8.09
N GLY A 385 -4.90 -17.61 7.61
CA GLY A 385 -4.03 -18.03 6.50
C GLY A 385 -4.74 -18.96 5.51
N PRO A 386 -4.00 -19.61 4.61
CA PRO A 386 -4.58 -20.45 3.57
C PRO A 386 -5.49 -21.55 4.14
N THR A 387 -5.23 -22.06 5.34
CA THR A 387 -6.08 -23.07 5.99
C THR A 387 -7.48 -22.51 6.30
N ASP A 388 -7.54 -21.28 6.81
CA ASP A 388 -8.81 -20.62 7.13
C ASP A 388 -9.61 -20.28 5.87
N TYR A 389 -8.95 -19.69 4.87
CA TYR A 389 -9.61 -19.27 3.65
C TYR A 389 -10.07 -20.46 2.80
N ALA A 390 -9.25 -21.51 2.69
CA ALA A 390 -9.63 -22.75 2.03
C ALA A 390 -10.80 -23.42 2.76
N GLY A 391 -10.80 -23.42 4.10
CA GLY A 391 -11.90 -23.93 4.92
C GLY A 391 -13.22 -23.16 4.71
N MET A 392 -13.15 -21.82 4.64
CA MET A 392 -14.32 -20.99 4.31
C MET A 392 -14.85 -21.27 2.91
N LEU A 393 -13.98 -21.34 1.91
CA LEU A 393 -14.36 -21.61 0.52
C LEU A 393 -14.94 -23.02 0.37
N SER A 394 -14.33 -24.02 1.00
CA SER A 394 -14.83 -25.40 1.04
C SER A 394 -16.23 -25.48 1.64
N ALA A 395 -16.45 -24.77 2.74
CA ALA A 395 -17.75 -24.77 3.40
C ALA A 395 -18.82 -24.00 2.62
N LEU A 396 -18.42 -23.01 1.81
CA LEU A 396 -19.31 -22.25 0.94
C LEU A 396 -19.74 -23.04 -0.30
N LEU A 397 -18.79 -23.71 -0.95
CA LEU A 397 -19.02 -24.49 -2.17
C LEU A 397 -19.53 -25.91 -1.90
N GLU A 398 -19.44 -26.36 -0.64
CA GLU A 398 -19.71 -27.74 -0.23
C GLU A 398 -18.79 -28.78 -0.91
N GLU A 399 -17.61 -28.32 -1.36
CA GLU A 399 -16.54 -29.11 -1.96
C GLU A 399 -15.29 -29.04 -1.07
N GLU A 400 -14.42 -30.05 -1.12
CA GLU A 400 -13.15 -30.01 -0.38
C GLU A 400 -12.10 -29.26 -1.21
N ILE A 401 -11.59 -28.16 -0.66
CA ILE A 401 -10.49 -27.38 -1.23
C ILE A 401 -9.40 -27.34 -0.19
N SER A 402 -8.26 -27.93 -0.53
CA SER A 402 -7.08 -27.93 0.33
C SER A 402 -6.44 -26.54 0.39
N PRO A 403 -5.67 -26.24 1.46
CA PRO A 403 -4.89 -25.01 1.55
C PRO A 403 -3.90 -24.84 0.38
N LYS A 404 -3.38 -25.96 -0.16
CA LYS A 404 -2.46 -25.94 -1.31
C LYS A 404 -3.18 -25.52 -2.59
N GLU A 405 -4.36 -26.09 -2.86
CA GLU A 405 -5.18 -25.70 -4.01
C GLU A 405 -5.60 -24.23 -3.93
N PHE A 406 -5.95 -23.75 -2.73
CA PHE A 406 -6.26 -22.34 -2.51
C PHE A 406 -5.08 -21.41 -2.89
N MET A 407 -3.86 -21.77 -2.48
CA MET A 407 -2.66 -21.04 -2.87
C MET A 407 -2.38 -21.12 -4.39
N THR A 408 -2.66 -22.25 -5.04
CA THR A 408 -2.55 -22.40 -6.50
C THR A 408 -3.53 -21.50 -7.25
N ILE A 409 -4.75 -21.29 -6.74
CA ILE A 409 -5.69 -20.30 -7.31
C ILE A 409 -5.06 -18.90 -7.30
N GLY A 410 -4.45 -18.51 -6.18
CA GLY A 410 -3.76 -17.24 -6.04
C GLY A 410 -2.59 -17.08 -7.03
N GLU A 411 -1.74 -18.10 -7.11
CA GLU A 411 -0.61 -18.14 -8.04
C GLU A 411 -1.05 -18.03 -9.50
N ARG A 412 -2.14 -18.71 -9.87
CA ARG A 412 -2.75 -18.63 -11.22
C ARG A 412 -3.21 -17.20 -11.52
N ILE A 413 -3.94 -16.56 -10.61
CA ILE A 413 -4.43 -15.18 -10.77
C ILE A 413 -3.26 -14.21 -10.93
N PHE A 414 -2.21 -14.34 -10.11
CA PHE A 414 -1.06 -13.45 -10.16
C PHE A 414 -0.28 -13.59 -11.48
N ASN A 415 -0.08 -14.82 -11.96
CA ASN A 415 0.53 -15.07 -13.27
C ASN A 415 -0.33 -14.53 -14.41
N LEU A 416 -1.66 -14.64 -14.34
CA LEU A 416 -2.55 -14.04 -15.34
C LEU A 416 -2.43 -12.51 -15.37
N GLN A 417 -2.30 -11.85 -14.21
CA GLN A 417 -2.03 -10.41 -14.14
C GLN A 417 -0.68 -10.06 -14.78
N ARG A 418 0.37 -10.86 -14.54
CA ARG A 418 1.68 -10.67 -15.19
C ARG A 418 1.57 -10.80 -16.71
N LEU A 419 0.91 -11.85 -17.21
CA LEU A 419 0.71 -12.06 -18.65
C LEU A 419 -0.07 -10.90 -19.29
N PHE A 420 -1.12 -10.41 -18.63
CA PHE A 420 -1.86 -9.22 -19.10
C PHE A 420 -0.92 -8.01 -19.23
N ASN A 421 -0.15 -7.71 -18.18
CA ASN A 421 0.77 -6.57 -18.20
C ASN A 421 1.85 -6.71 -19.28
N MET A 422 2.38 -7.90 -19.49
CA MET A 422 3.36 -8.17 -20.53
C MET A 422 2.79 -7.97 -21.93
N ARG A 423 1.53 -8.39 -22.16
CA ARG A 423 0.82 -8.08 -23.40
C ARG A 423 0.72 -6.57 -23.63
N GLU A 424 0.53 -5.79 -22.57
CA GLU A 424 0.49 -4.32 -22.61
C GLU A 424 1.88 -3.66 -22.59
N GLY A 425 2.96 -4.44 -22.63
CA GLY A 425 4.33 -3.94 -22.80
C GLY A 425 5.18 -3.83 -21.53
N VAL A 426 4.68 -4.28 -20.37
CA VAL A 426 5.50 -4.39 -19.15
C VAL A 426 6.53 -5.50 -19.32
N THR A 427 7.77 -5.20 -18.97
CA THR A 427 8.91 -6.12 -19.05
C THR A 427 9.69 -6.08 -17.74
N ARG A 428 10.76 -6.88 -17.64
CA ARG A 428 11.69 -6.82 -16.50
C ARG A 428 12.18 -5.40 -16.19
N LYS A 429 12.45 -4.57 -17.20
CA LYS A 429 12.98 -3.21 -17.01
C LYS A 429 12.07 -2.32 -16.16
N ASP A 430 10.78 -2.65 -16.09
CA ASP A 430 9.76 -1.88 -15.39
C ASP A 430 9.62 -2.31 -13.92
N ASP A 431 10.25 -3.43 -13.53
CA ASP A 431 10.44 -3.86 -12.13
C ASP A 431 11.69 -3.17 -11.55
N SER A 432 11.77 -1.83 -11.67
CA SER A 432 12.92 -1.03 -11.22
C SER A 432 12.51 0.12 -10.29
N TRP A 433 13.44 0.50 -9.42
CA TRP A 433 13.30 1.64 -8.53
C TRP A 433 13.72 2.95 -9.21
N PRO A 434 13.21 4.10 -8.76
CA PRO A 434 13.74 5.41 -9.15
C PRO A 434 15.24 5.55 -8.83
N ASP A 435 15.98 6.21 -9.72
CA ASP A 435 17.44 6.37 -9.64
C ASP A 435 17.92 6.98 -8.31
N ARG A 436 17.13 7.86 -7.71
CA ARG A 436 17.36 8.43 -6.38
C ARG A 436 17.75 7.38 -5.34
N PHE A 437 17.12 6.20 -5.34
CA PHE A 437 17.42 5.18 -4.33
C PHE A 437 18.79 4.52 -4.52
N PHE A 438 19.39 4.63 -5.71
CA PHE A 438 20.72 4.10 -6.03
C PHE A 438 21.81 5.17 -5.98
N GLU A 439 21.46 6.45 -6.04
CA GLU A 439 22.41 7.56 -6.21
C GLU A 439 22.47 8.49 -5.00
N GLU A 440 21.38 8.65 -4.26
CA GLU A 440 21.28 9.56 -3.14
C GLU A 440 21.19 8.77 -1.83
N PRO A 441 22.24 8.70 -0.99
CA PRO A 441 22.13 8.07 0.32
C PRO A 441 21.30 8.93 1.28
N LEU A 442 20.60 8.29 2.22
CA LEU A 442 19.95 9.02 3.32
C LEU A 442 20.99 9.77 4.16
N THR A 443 20.76 11.06 4.41
CA THR A 443 21.76 11.93 5.07
C THR A 443 21.58 12.06 6.57
N GLU A 444 20.39 11.73 7.09
CA GLU A 444 19.97 11.96 8.47
C GLU A 444 19.23 10.72 9.04
N GLY A 445 19.12 10.67 10.37
CA GLY A 445 18.33 9.67 11.07
C GLY A 445 19.00 8.28 11.23
N PRO A 446 18.26 7.30 11.76
CA PRO A 446 18.78 5.97 12.09
C PRO A 446 19.36 5.20 10.90
N SER A 447 18.84 5.46 9.69
CA SER A 447 19.30 4.85 8.44
C SER A 447 20.24 5.76 7.64
N ARG A 448 20.97 6.67 8.30
CA ARG A 448 21.98 7.51 7.64
C ARG A 448 22.99 6.65 6.89
N GLY A 449 23.26 6.99 5.64
CA GLY A 449 24.12 6.26 4.71
C GLY A 449 23.42 5.16 3.93
N ALA A 450 22.16 4.82 4.25
CA ALA A 450 21.43 3.80 3.51
C ALA A 450 21.20 4.24 2.07
N ILE A 451 21.54 3.33 1.15
CA ILE A 451 21.41 3.44 -0.30
C ILE A 451 21.20 2.04 -0.86
N LEU A 452 20.52 1.90 -2.00
CA LEU A 452 20.37 0.62 -2.67
C LEU A 452 21.56 0.33 -3.58
N SER A 453 21.92 -0.94 -3.70
CA SER A 453 22.82 -1.43 -4.74
C SER A 453 21.98 -1.98 -5.90
N ARG A 454 22.29 -1.55 -7.13
CA ARG A 454 21.66 -2.11 -8.34
C ARG A 454 21.91 -3.60 -8.45
N GLU A 455 23.13 -4.06 -8.20
CA GLU A 455 23.50 -5.47 -8.20
C GLU A 455 22.66 -6.28 -7.20
N THR A 456 22.52 -5.78 -5.97
CA THR A 456 21.72 -6.47 -4.95
C THR A 456 20.24 -6.54 -5.33
N VAL A 457 19.69 -5.47 -5.92
CA VAL A 457 18.30 -5.45 -6.39
C VAL A 457 18.10 -6.41 -7.56
N GLU A 458 19.00 -6.46 -8.54
CA GLU A 458 18.92 -7.42 -9.65
C GLU A 458 19.04 -8.87 -9.17
N ASN A 459 19.93 -9.15 -8.22
CA ASN A 459 20.09 -10.50 -7.65
C ASN A 459 18.82 -10.99 -6.95
N VAL A 460 18.15 -10.13 -6.16
CA VAL A 460 16.88 -10.52 -5.51
C VAL A 460 15.72 -10.61 -6.50
N LEU A 461 15.74 -9.80 -7.57
CA LEU A 461 14.76 -9.92 -8.66
C LEU A 461 14.92 -11.25 -9.41
N ASP A 462 16.16 -11.68 -9.66
CA ASP A 462 16.45 -13.00 -10.21
C ASP A 462 15.93 -14.12 -9.32
N GLU A 463 16.21 -14.07 -8.02
CA GLU A 463 15.66 -15.02 -7.04
C GLU A 463 14.13 -15.02 -7.06
N TYR A 464 13.51 -13.83 -7.11
CA TYR A 464 12.06 -13.69 -7.19
C TYR A 464 11.50 -14.32 -8.46
N TYR A 465 12.10 -14.08 -9.63
CA TYR A 465 11.68 -14.68 -10.89
C TYR A 465 11.85 -16.19 -10.90
N ASP A 466 12.94 -16.72 -10.35
CA ASP A 466 13.12 -18.16 -10.19
C ASP A 466 12.03 -18.77 -9.31
N THR A 467 11.74 -18.14 -8.16
CA THR A 467 10.70 -18.64 -7.23
C THR A 467 9.31 -18.61 -7.87
N ARG A 468 9.07 -17.65 -8.77
CA ARG A 468 7.86 -17.52 -9.58
C ARG A 468 7.81 -18.51 -10.75
N GLY A 469 8.93 -19.13 -11.10
CA GLY A 469 9.08 -19.94 -12.31
C GLY A 469 8.96 -19.08 -13.57
N TRP A 470 9.59 -17.91 -13.55
CA TRP A 470 9.65 -16.92 -14.63
C TRP A 470 11.06 -16.88 -15.24
N ASP A 471 11.14 -16.54 -16.52
CA ASP A 471 12.40 -16.32 -17.22
C ASP A 471 13.09 -15.06 -16.70
N ARG A 472 14.38 -15.17 -16.37
CA ARG A 472 15.14 -14.07 -15.75
C ARG A 472 15.29 -12.86 -16.66
N LEU A 473 15.37 -13.04 -17.98
CA LEU A 473 15.64 -11.94 -18.91
C LEU A 473 14.37 -11.17 -19.27
N THR A 474 13.29 -11.89 -19.53
CA THR A 474 12.03 -11.34 -20.00
C THR A 474 11.05 -11.05 -18.86
N GLY A 475 11.18 -11.75 -17.73
CA GLY A 475 10.21 -11.78 -16.65
C GLY A 475 8.89 -12.46 -17.05
N ALA A 476 8.92 -13.33 -18.05
CA ALA A 476 7.77 -14.10 -18.53
C ALA A 476 7.60 -15.39 -17.73
N PRO A 477 6.37 -15.80 -17.35
CA PRO A 477 6.15 -17.14 -16.84
C PRO A 477 6.63 -18.22 -17.82
N THR A 478 7.40 -19.18 -17.33
CA THR A 478 7.91 -20.27 -18.16
C THR A 478 6.78 -21.17 -18.65
N ARG A 479 7.01 -21.92 -19.75
CA ARG A 479 6.02 -22.85 -20.29
C ARG A 479 5.59 -23.91 -19.27
N ASP A 480 6.51 -24.37 -18.43
CA ASP A 480 6.21 -25.35 -17.39
C ASP A 480 5.34 -24.74 -16.28
N THR A 481 5.61 -23.50 -15.88
CA THR A 481 4.75 -22.75 -14.97
C THR A 481 3.35 -22.57 -15.56
N LEU A 482 3.24 -22.19 -16.83
CA LEU A 482 1.95 -22.01 -17.50
C LEU A 482 1.15 -23.31 -17.59
N LYS A 483 1.79 -24.43 -17.94
CA LYS A 483 1.14 -25.75 -17.95
C LYS A 483 0.68 -26.17 -16.56
N ARG A 484 1.52 -26.02 -15.54
CA ARG A 484 1.19 -26.36 -14.14
C ARG A 484 0.02 -25.54 -13.60
N LEU A 485 -0.18 -24.33 -14.09
CA LEU A 485 -1.24 -23.40 -13.66
C LEU A 485 -2.46 -23.41 -14.58
N ASP A 486 -2.53 -24.31 -15.57
CA ASP A 486 -3.63 -24.35 -16.56
C ASP A 486 -3.80 -23.01 -17.32
N LEU A 487 -2.68 -22.35 -17.63
CA LEU A 487 -2.61 -21.09 -18.37
C LEU A 487 -1.90 -21.22 -19.73
N ALA A 488 -1.41 -22.41 -20.06
CA ALA A 488 -0.82 -22.65 -21.38
C ALA A 488 -1.93 -22.61 -22.45
N ALA A 489 -1.69 -21.88 -23.54
CA ALA A 489 -2.51 -22.04 -24.74
C ALA A 489 -2.27 -23.44 -25.33
N ASP A 490 -3.35 -24.07 -25.83
CA ASP A 490 -3.31 -25.34 -26.54
C ASP A 490 -2.42 -25.31 -27.78
#